data_AF-A0A7Y3AFL0-F1
#
_entry.id   AF-A0A7Y3AFL0-F1
#
_cell.length_a   1.000
_cell.length_b   1.000
_cell.length_c   1.000
_cell.angle_alpha   90.00
_cell.angle_beta   90.00
_cell.angle_gamma   90.00
#
_symmetry.space_group_name_H-M   'P 1'
#
loop_
_entity.id
_entity.type
_entity.pdbx_description
1 polymer ?
#
loop_
_entity_poly.entity_id
_entity_poly.type
_entity_poly.pdbx_seq_one_letter_code
_entity_poly.pdbx_strand_id
1 'polypeptide(L)'
;MEFVLEQQLEKLVSDGTCVLLESALHGIEKEGLRVDYSGNLSQTAHPEGLGSALTSSNITTDYSEALLEFITPVFKAPEAAIQFLENLHSFTYLNLNKELIWAGSMPCQIPDSDSISLAQFGSSNIGQLKHIYRVGLKHRYGSMMQVIAGIHYNFSLSDDFWRALQEQQGNTETLQSFRSFSYFKMIRNFRRHSWLLLYLFGASPALDDSFLTGKAHELQRLHDHTLYLPYATSLRMSDLGYSTKVQSSLNICFNHLSTYTASLDQAIHTSHPPYE
;
A
#
# COMPACT_ATOMS: atom_id res chain seq x y z
N MET A 1 -6.46 27.14 12.44
CA MET A 1 -6.62 25.68 12.19
C MET A 1 -6.74 24.95 13.51
N GLU A 2 -5.84 25.22 14.46
CA GLU A 2 -5.86 24.73 15.84
C GLU A 2 -7.21 24.97 16.55
N PHE A 3 -7.73 26.21 16.51
CA PHE A 3 -9.05 26.55 17.07
C PHE A 3 -10.24 25.73 16.54
N VAL A 4 -10.23 25.36 15.25
CA VAL A 4 -11.33 24.56 14.65
C VAL A 4 -11.22 23.08 15.04
N LEU A 5 -9.99 22.57 15.18
CA LEU A 5 -9.75 21.22 15.65
C LEU A 5 -10.15 21.09 17.12
N GLU A 6 -9.69 22.00 17.98
CA GLU A 6 -10.06 22.06 19.40
C GLU A 6 -11.57 22.08 19.57
N GLN A 7 -12.26 22.98 18.86
CA GLN A 7 -13.72 23.05 18.92
C GLN A 7 -14.41 21.75 18.47
N GLN A 8 -13.88 21.05 17.46
CA GLN A 8 -14.45 19.77 17.01
C GLN A 8 -14.19 18.65 18.02
N LEU A 9 -13.02 18.64 18.64
CA LEU A 9 -12.68 17.67 19.69
C LEU A 9 -13.51 17.89 20.95
N GLU A 10 -13.64 19.15 21.40
CA GLU A 10 -14.49 19.50 22.55
C GLU A 10 -15.92 19.04 22.33
N LYS A 11 -16.48 19.30 21.13
CA LYS A 11 -17.82 18.86 20.76
C LYS A 11 -17.97 17.34 20.71
N LEU A 12 -16.97 16.61 20.18
CA LEU A 12 -16.99 15.14 20.18
C LEU A 12 -17.00 14.55 21.59
N VAL A 13 -16.31 15.21 22.54
CA VAL A 13 -16.25 14.79 23.94
C VAL A 13 -17.51 15.19 24.70
N SER A 14 -17.98 16.44 24.55
CA SER A 14 -19.15 16.96 25.29
C SER A 14 -20.43 16.18 24.97
N ASP A 15 -20.56 15.74 23.73
CA ASP A 15 -21.78 15.09 23.24
C ASP A 15 -21.73 13.56 23.43
N GLY A 16 -20.63 13.01 23.98
CA GLY A 16 -20.43 11.58 24.20
C GLY A 16 -20.13 10.77 22.92
N THR A 17 -20.15 11.42 21.76
CA THR A 17 -19.88 10.82 20.44
C THR A 17 -18.50 10.16 20.35
N CYS A 18 -17.53 10.58 21.18
CA CYS A 18 -16.20 10.00 21.22
C CYS A 18 -16.19 8.48 21.45
N VAL A 19 -17.16 7.91 22.18
CA VAL A 19 -17.28 6.46 22.40
C VAL A 19 -17.50 5.70 21.09
N LEU A 20 -18.13 6.33 20.09
CA LEU A 20 -18.37 5.70 18.78
C LEU A 20 -17.08 5.50 17.98
N LEU A 21 -15.97 6.15 18.35
CA LEU A 21 -14.65 5.90 17.75
C LEU A 21 -14.14 4.48 18.07
N GLU A 22 -14.56 3.88 19.18
CA GLU A 22 -14.22 2.49 19.53
C GLU A 22 -14.85 1.46 18.56
N SER A 23 -15.83 1.89 17.75
CA SER A 23 -16.45 1.07 16.72
C SER A 23 -15.80 1.24 15.34
N ALA A 24 -14.63 1.87 15.26
CA ALA A 24 -13.84 1.91 14.05
C ALA A 24 -13.50 0.48 13.58
N LEU A 25 -13.26 0.36 12.28
CA LEU A 25 -12.97 -0.88 11.60
C LEU A 25 -11.61 -0.79 10.93
N HIS A 26 -10.88 -1.89 11.00
CA HIS A 26 -9.46 -1.99 10.69
C HIS A 26 -9.21 -3.20 9.79
N GLY A 27 -8.38 -3.04 8.77
CA GLY A 27 -7.85 -4.11 7.95
C GLY A 27 -6.40 -3.82 7.59
N ILE A 28 -5.61 -4.86 7.36
CA ILE A 28 -4.18 -4.75 7.05
C ILE A 28 -3.90 -5.55 5.78
N GLU A 29 -3.21 -4.92 4.84
CA GLU A 29 -2.50 -5.61 3.76
C GLU A 29 -1.00 -5.47 4.03
N LYS A 30 -0.24 -6.56 3.90
CA LYS A 30 1.21 -6.56 4.09
C LYS A 30 1.86 -7.36 2.98
N GLU A 31 2.85 -6.76 2.34
CA GLU A 31 3.63 -7.39 1.29
C GLU A 31 4.99 -7.89 1.81
N GLY A 32 5.56 -8.91 1.15
CA GLY A 32 6.92 -9.36 1.42
C GLY A 32 7.44 -10.33 0.38
N LEU A 33 8.68 -10.11 -0.07
CA LEU A 33 9.34 -10.99 -1.05
C LEU A 33 9.73 -12.32 -0.40
N ARG A 34 9.51 -13.42 -1.11
CA ARG A 34 10.13 -14.71 -0.78
C ARG A 34 11.59 -14.69 -1.22
N VAL A 35 12.48 -15.05 -0.32
CA VAL A 35 13.93 -15.13 -0.55
C VAL A 35 14.47 -16.47 -0.06
N ASP A 36 15.59 -16.93 -0.62
CA ASP A 36 16.32 -18.07 -0.06
C ASP A 36 17.06 -17.69 1.25
N TYR A 37 17.69 -18.67 1.91
CA TYR A 37 18.48 -18.41 3.13
C TYR A 37 19.74 -17.56 2.91
N SER A 38 20.14 -17.33 1.66
CA SER A 38 21.23 -16.42 1.31
C SER A 38 20.72 -14.99 1.06
N GLY A 39 19.40 -14.78 1.10
CA GLY A 39 18.77 -13.48 0.84
C GLY A 39 18.52 -13.18 -0.64
N ASN A 40 18.66 -14.16 -1.54
CA ASN A 40 18.36 -13.97 -2.96
C ASN A 40 16.87 -14.12 -3.23
N LEU A 41 16.35 -13.34 -4.19
CA LEU A 41 14.96 -13.45 -4.64
C LEU A 41 14.61 -14.88 -5.07
N SER A 42 13.53 -15.43 -4.51
CA SER A 42 13.06 -16.77 -4.89
C SER A 42 12.61 -16.81 -6.35
N GLN A 43 12.97 -17.88 -7.03
CA GLN A 43 12.54 -18.20 -8.40
C GLN A 43 11.50 -19.33 -8.45
N THR A 44 11.05 -19.82 -7.29
CA THR A 44 10.01 -20.86 -7.22
C THR A 44 8.62 -20.24 -7.44
N ALA A 45 7.68 -21.05 -7.92
CA ALA A 45 6.28 -20.63 -8.06
C ALA A 45 5.63 -20.36 -6.69
N HIS A 46 4.46 -19.72 -6.69
CA HIS A 46 3.64 -19.57 -5.50
C HIS A 46 3.41 -20.94 -4.83
N PRO A 47 3.71 -21.11 -3.52
CA PRO A 47 3.63 -22.41 -2.89
C PRO A 47 2.21 -23.00 -2.94
N GLU A 48 2.09 -24.24 -3.43
CA GLU A 48 0.78 -24.91 -3.61
C GLU A 48 -0.04 -24.99 -2.32
N GLY A 49 0.63 -25.12 -1.16
CA GLY A 49 -0.01 -25.16 0.16
C GLY A 49 -0.69 -23.85 0.57
N LEU A 50 -0.40 -22.74 -0.11
CA LEU A 50 -1.10 -21.45 0.07
C LEU A 50 -2.36 -21.33 -0.80
N GLY A 51 -2.59 -22.31 -1.68
CA GLY A 51 -3.72 -22.35 -2.59
C GLY A 51 -3.52 -21.50 -3.84
N SER A 52 -4.62 -20.99 -4.38
CA SER A 52 -4.61 -20.19 -5.60
C SER A 52 -4.51 -18.71 -5.24
N ALA A 53 -3.40 -18.06 -5.65
CA ALA A 53 -3.24 -16.62 -5.51
C ALA A 53 -4.39 -15.82 -6.18
N LEU A 54 -5.05 -16.36 -7.21
CA LEU A 54 -6.17 -15.67 -7.87
C LEU A 54 -7.42 -15.56 -6.98
N THR A 55 -7.70 -16.57 -6.16
CA THR A 55 -9.00 -16.73 -5.48
C THR A 55 -8.92 -16.79 -3.97
N SER A 56 -7.71 -16.95 -3.40
CA SER A 56 -7.49 -16.90 -1.96
C SER A 56 -7.83 -15.49 -1.44
N SER A 57 -8.60 -15.44 -0.35
CA SER A 57 -9.04 -14.18 0.26
C SER A 57 -7.99 -13.53 1.15
N ASN A 58 -6.97 -14.28 1.57
CA ASN A 58 -6.06 -13.85 2.64
C ASN A 58 -4.58 -13.92 2.28
N ILE A 59 -4.20 -14.72 1.29
CA ILE A 59 -2.80 -14.87 0.86
C ILE A 59 -2.80 -14.89 -0.66
N THR A 60 -2.22 -13.87 -1.28
CA THR A 60 -2.13 -13.72 -2.74
C THR A 60 -0.72 -13.25 -3.13
N THR A 61 -0.55 -12.84 -4.38
CA THR A 61 0.67 -12.23 -4.90
C THR A 61 0.35 -10.87 -5.51
N ASP A 62 1.20 -9.88 -5.21
CA ASP A 62 1.16 -8.58 -5.89
C ASP A 62 1.89 -8.70 -7.24
N TYR A 63 2.89 -7.89 -7.54
CA TYR A 63 3.48 -7.77 -8.87
C TYR A 63 4.23 -9.04 -9.31
N SER A 64 5.05 -9.57 -8.41
CA SER A 64 5.92 -10.71 -8.66
C SER A 64 5.33 -11.99 -8.08
N GLU A 65 5.63 -13.13 -8.72
CA GLU A 65 5.31 -14.47 -8.19
C GLU A 65 5.96 -14.73 -6.82
N ALA A 66 7.06 -14.05 -6.53
CA ALA A 66 7.74 -14.08 -5.24
C ALA A 66 7.22 -13.05 -4.24
N LEU A 67 6.43 -12.06 -4.65
CA LEU A 67 5.93 -11.00 -3.77
C LEU A 67 4.59 -11.41 -3.17
N LEU A 68 4.65 -12.01 -1.98
CA LEU A 68 3.45 -12.38 -1.22
C LEU A 68 2.73 -11.14 -0.71
N GLU A 69 1.41 -11.20 -0.68
CA GLU A 69 0.53 -10.22 -0.08
C GLU A 69 -0.43 -10.91 0.89
N PHE A 70 -0.43 -10.46 2.14
CA PHE A 70 -1.28 -10.94 3.21
C PHE A 70 -2.41 -9.95 3.44
N ILE A 71 -3.65 -10.43 3.44
CA ILE A 71 -4.86 -9.59 3.55
C ILE A 71 -5.69 -10.09 4.74
N THR A 72 -5.89 -9.22 5.73
CA THR A 72 -6.75 -9.54 6.88
C THR A 72 -8.22 -9.30 6.54
N PRO A 73 -9.16 -10.03 7.19
CA PRO A 73 -10.53 -9.57 7.32
C PRO A 73 -10.60 -8.19 8.01
N VAL A 74 -11.81 -7.65 8.07
CA VAL A 74 -12.09 -6.40 8.78
C VAL A 74 -12.38 -6.69 10.26
N PHE A 75 -11.71 -5.99 11.16
CA PHE A 75 -11.83 -6.15 12.62
C PHE A 75 -12.20 -4.83 13.31
N LYS A 76 -12.89 -4.91 14.45
CA LYS A 76 -13.12 -3.75 15.34
C LYS A 76 -11.92 -3.42 16.21
N ALA A 77 -11.18 -4.44 16.64
CA ALA A 77 -9.98 -4.27 17.45
C ALA A 77 -8.73 -4.38 16.55
N PRO A 78 -7.83 -3.39 16.52
CA PRO A 78 -6.62 -3.46 15.71
C PRO A 78 -5.71 -4.64 16.13
N GLU A 79 -5.70 -5.00 17.40
CA GLU A 79 -4.96 -6.16 17.93
C GLU A 79 -5.43 -7.47 17.30
N ALA A 80 -6.73 -7.60 17.01
CA ALA A 80 -7.26 -8.79 16.35
C ALA A 80 -6.81 -8.88 14.88
N ALA A 81 -6.67 -7.75 14.19
CA ALA A 81 -6.10 -7.72 12.84
C ALA A 81 -4.62 -8.12 12.84
N ILE A 82 -3.84 -7.63 13.81
CA ILE A 82 -2.43 -8.02 13.99
C ILE A 82 -2.31 -9.51 14.29
N GLN A 83 -3.11 -10.04 15.23
CA GLN A 83 -3.08 -11.46 15.57
C GLN A 83 -3.45 -12.35 14.37
N PHE A 84 -4.42 -11.93 13.55
CA PHE A 84 -4.77 -12.64 12.33
C PHE A 84 -3.61 -12.63 11.32
N LEU A 85 -2.96 -11.49 11.14
CA LEU A 85 -1.79 -11.36 10.27
C LEU A 85 -0.62 -12.25 10.73
N GLU A 86 -0.38 -12.35 12.04
CA GLU A 86 0.61 -13.29 12.62
C GLU A 86 0.27 -14.74 12.31
N ASN A 87 -1.01 -15.10 12.36
CA ASN A 87 -1.47 -16.45 12.00
C ASN A 87 -1.28 -16.74 10.50
N LEU A 88 -1.53 -15.76 9.63
CA LEU A 88 -1.24 -15.89 8.19
C LEU A 88 0.25 -16.12 7.96
N HIS A 89 1.11 -15.32 8.60
CA HIS A 89 2.56 -15.51 8.53
C HIS A 89 2.98 -16.90 9.01
N SER A 90 2.46 -17.35 10.16
CA SER A 90 2.77 -18.67 10.74
C SER A 90 2.34 -19.81 9.80
N PHE A 91 1.12 -19.73 9.27
CA PHE A 91 0.62 -20.69 8.28
C PHE A 91 1.47 -20.68 7.01
N THR A 92 1.88 -19.51 6.54
CA THR A 92 2.75 -19.40 5.37
C THR A 92 4.11 -20.02 5.62
N TYR A 93 4.73 -19.79 6.78
CA TYR A 93 6.01 -20.43 7.10
C TYR A 93 5.95 -21.96 7.21
N LEU A 94 4.78 -22.56 7.47
CA LEU A 94 4.59 -24.01 7.38
C LEU A 94 4.60 -24.53 5.93
N ASN A 95 4.32 -23.65 4.96
CA ASN A 95 4.24 -23.97 3.53
C ASN A 95 5.40 -23.38 2.71
N LEU A 96 6.18 -22.48 3.30
CA LEU A 96 7.45 -22.02 2.76
C LEU A 96 8.49 -23.10 3.04
N ASN A 97 9.12 -23.59 1.98
CA ASN A 97 10.19 -24.59 2.08
C ASN A 97 11.47 -23.93 2.64
N LYS A 98 12.58 -23.98 1.89
CA LYS A 98 13.85 -23.34 2.27
C LYS A 98 13.87 -21.85 1.95
N GLU A 99 12.78 -21.16 2.28
CA GLU A 99 12.56 -19.74 1.96
C GLU A 99 12.18 -18.94 3.20
N LEU A 100 12.45 -17.65 3.15
CA LEU A 100 12.10 -16.65 4.16
C LEU A 100 11.28 -15.54 3.50
N ILE A 101 10.55 -14.78 4.32
CA ILE A 101 9.93 -13.54 3.87
C ILE A 101 10.87 -12.38 4.20
N TRP A 102 11.28 -11.64 3.17
CA TRP A 102 12.10 -10.44 3.30
C TRP A 102 11.39 -9.40 4.17
N ALA A 103 12.09 -8.91 5.21
CA ALA A 103 11.50 -8.04 6.22
C ALA A 103 11.52 -6.55 5.83
N GLY A 104 12.33 -6.16 4.85
CA GLY A 104 12.49 -4.77 4.42
C GLY A 104 11.46 -4.35 3.36
N SER A 105 11.10 -3.06 3.35
CA SER A 105 10.33 -2.47 2.24
C SER A 105 11.14 -2.40 0.95
N MET A 106 12.38 -1.93 1.03
CA MET A 106 13.28 -1.97 -0.12
C MET A 106 13.68 -3.42 -0.37
N PRO A 107 13.72 -3.88 -1.64
CA PRO A 107 13.92 -5.28 -1.95
C PRO A 107 15.30 -5.78 -1.52
N CYS A 108 15.44 -7.10 -1.45
CA CYS A 108 16.73 -7.77 -1.34
C CYS A 108 17.60 -7.52 -2.58
N GLN A 109 18.82 -8.07 -2.60
CA GLN A 109 19.68 -7.97 -3.77
C GLN A 109 19.01 -8.62 -4.99
N ILE A 110 18.89 -7.86 -6.07
CA ILE A 110 18.35 -8.29 -7.37
C ILE A 110 19.30 -7.74 -8.44
N PRO A 111 20.31 -8.53 -8.89
CA PRO A 111 21.32 -8.07 -9.84
C PRO A 111 20.73 -7.74 -11.22
N ASP A 112 19.69 -8.46 -11.61
CA ASP A 112 18.99 -8.28 -12.88
C ASP A 112 17.49 -8.16 -12.65
N SER A 113 16.91 -7.00 -12.97
CA SER A 113 15.47 -6.78 -12.84
C SER A 113 14.63 -7.66 -13.77
N ASP A 114 15.20 -8.20 -14.84
CA ASP A 114 14.50 -9.13 -15.72
C ASP A 114 14.34 -10.53 -15.11
N SER A 115 15.09 -10.85 -14.06
CA SER A 115 14.92 -12.07 -13.27
C SER A 115 13.69 -12.05 -12.35
N ILE A 116 13.01 -10.92 -12.21
CA ILE A 116 11.78 -10.81 -11.43
C ILE A 116 10.64 -11.47 -12.21
N SER A 117 10.24 -12.65 -11.74
CA SER A 117 9.10 -13.40 -12.29
C SER A 117 7.79 -12.68 -11.96
N LEU A 118 6.97 -12.40 -12.99
CA LEU A 118 5.65 -11.80 -12.82
C LEU A 118 4.67 -12.79 -12.21
N ALA A 119 3.77 -12.30 -11.36
CA ALA A 119 2.74 -13.14 -10.73
C ALA A 119 1.86 -13.87 -11.76
N GLN A 120 1.59 -15.13 -11.47
CA GLN A 120 0.82 -16.06 -12.30
C GLN A 120 -0.54 -16.35 -11.66
N PHE A 121 -1.61 -16.26 -12.46
CA PHE A 121 -2.98 -16.43 -11.99
C PHE A 121 -3.75 -17.49 -12.80
N GLY A 122 -3.03 -18.42 -13.44
CA GLY A 122 -3.60 -19.46 -14.29
C GLY A 122 -4.12 -18.96 -15.64
N SER A 123 -4.87 -19.81 -16.34
CA SER A 123 -5.28 -19.59 -17.74
C SER A 123 -6.65 -18.94 -17.94
N SER A 124 -7.39 -18.65 -16.85
CA SER A 124 -8.68 -17.97 -16.93
C SER A 124 -8.53 -16.55 -17.48
N ASN A 125 -9.58 -16.00 -18.11
CA ASN A 125 -9.53 -14.62 -18.64
C ASN A 125 -9.16 -13.59 -17.58
N ILE A 126 -9.69 -13.73 -16.35
CA ILE A 126 -9.37 -12.82 -15.25
C ILE A 126 -7.93 -12.98 -14.76
N GLY A 127 -7.41 -14.22 -14.75
CA GLY A 127 -6.02 -14.50 -14.42
C GLY A 127 -5.05 -13.92 -15.45
N GLN A 128 -5.33 -14.13 -16.74
CA GLN A 128 -4.57 -13.53 -17.83
C GLN A 128 -4.62 -12.01 -17.80
N LEU A 129 -5.79 -11.40 -17.53
CA LEU A 129 -5.92 -9.95 -17.41
C LEU A 129 -5.02 -9.40 -16.28
N LYS A 130 -5.02 -10.02 -15.09
CA LYS A 130 -4.16 -9.63 -13.97
C LYS A 130 -2.66 -9.78 -14.30
N HIS A 131 -2.30 -10.81 -15.05
CA HIS A 131 -0.93 -11.02 -15.52
C HIS A 131 -0.51 -9.97 -16.57
N ILE A 132 -1.33 -9.74 -17.60
CA ILE A 132 -1.08 -8.74 -18.65
C ILE A 132 -0.97 -7.33 -18.08
N TYR A 133 -1.77 -7.00 -17.06
CA TYR A 133 -1.62 -5.74 -16.32
C TYR A 133 -0.19 -5.57 -15.77
N ARG A 134 0.39 -6.61 -15.16
CA ARG A 134 1.77 -6.60 -14.64
C ARG A 134 2.81 -6.56 -15.75
N VAL A 135 2.56 -7.19 -16.89
CA VAL A 135 3.38 -7.02 -18.11
C VAL A 135 3.40 -5.54 -18.52
N GLY A 136 2.25 -4.87 -18.51
CA GLY A 136 2.15 -3.43 -18.75
C GLY A 136 2.96 -2.59 -17.75
N LEU A 137 2.89 -2.91 -16.46
CA LEU A 137 3.71 -2.26 -15.42
C LEU A 137 5.22 -2.47 -15.66
N LYS A 138 5.62 -3.69 -16.05
CA LYS A 138 7.03 -3.99 -16.42
C LYS A 138 7.50 -3.06 -17.54
N HIS A 139 6.73 -2.95 -18.63
CA HIS A 139 7.12 -2.13 -19.78
C HIS A 139 7.14 -0.62 -19.48
N ARG A 140 6.23 -0.14 -18.63
CA ARG A 140 6.11 1.30 -18.35
C ARG A 140 7.08 1.79 -17.27
N TYR A 141 7.37 0.97 -16.27
CA TYR A 141 8.07 1.40 -15.06
C TYR A 141 9.27 0.52 -14.69
N GLY A 142 9.44 -0.62 -15.34
CA GLY A 142 10.43 -1.64 -14.97
C GLY A 142 10.01 -2.46 -13.74
N SER A 143 10.56 -3.67 -13.63
CA SER A 143 10.21 -4.61 -12.55
C SER A 143 10.74 -4.22 -11.17
N MET A 144 11.91 -3.55 -11.12
CA MET A 144 12.61 -3.28 -9.86
C MET A 144 11.80 -2.41 -8.89
N MET A 145 11.10 -1.40 -9.39
CA MET A 145 10.24 -0.55 -8.56
C MET A 145 9.04 -1.32 -8.01
N GLN A 146 8.54 -2.29 -8.76
CA GLN A 146 7.29 -3.00 -8.47
C GLN A 146 7.45 -4.08 -7.39
N VAL A 147 8.68 -4.38 -6.97
CA VAL A 147 8.97 -5.33 -5.88
C VAL A 147 9.30 -4.65 -4.55
N ILE A 148 9.10 -3.34 -4.46
CA ILE A 148 9.13 -2.62 -3.19
C ILE A 148 7.88 -3.02 -2.40
N ALA A 149 8.07 -3.59 -1.22
CA ALA A 149 6.98 -4.02 -0.35
C ALA A 149 6.47 -2.89 0.54
N GLY A 150 5.17 -2.89 0.81
CA GLY A 150 4.49 -1.97 1.71
C GLY A 150 3.57 -2.64 2.73
N ILE A 151 2.96 -1.77 3.54
CA ILE A 151 1.81 -2.09 4.38
C ILE A 151 0.71 -1.10 4.00
N HIS A 152 -0.49 -1.60 3.75
CA HIS A 152 -1.69 -0.77 3.65
C HIS A 152 -2.54 -0.96 4.90
N TYR A 153 -2.95 0.16 5.48
CA TYR A 153 -3.85 0.18 6.62
C TYR A 153 -5.21 0.68 6.17
N ASN A 154 -6.16 -0.25 6.14
CA ASN A 154 -7.54 0.00 5.76
C ASN A 154 -8.32 0.42 7.01
N PHE A 155 -8.97 1.58 6.94
CA PHE A 155 -9.66 2.19 8.08
C PHE A 155 -11.05 2.70 7.70
N SER A 156 -12.05 2.46 8.55
CA SER A 156 -13.35 3.10 8.40
C SER A 156 -14.03 3.34 9.74
N LEU A 157 -14.84 4.39 9.81
CA LEU A 157 -15.69 4.72 10.96
C LEU A 157 -17.09 4.09 10.78
N SER A 158 -17.72 3.70 11.89
CA SER A 158 -19.03 3.07 11.89
C SER A 158 -20.14 3.99 11.37
N ASP A 159 -21.24 3.41 10.89
CA ASP A 159 -22.41 4.19 10.47
C ASP A 159 -23.01 4.99 11.62
N ASP A 160 -22.91 4.50 12.86
CA ASP A 160 -23.39 5.22 14.04
C ASP A 160 -22.56 6.48 14.30
N PHE A 161 -21.24 6.42 14.14
CA PHE A 161 -20.38 7.60 14.20
C PHE A 161 -20.80 8.63 13.15
N TRP A 162 -21.05 8.19 11.91
CA TRP A 162 -21.43 9.11 10.83
C TRP A 162 -22.79 9.77 11.08
N ARG A 163 -23.78 9.03 11.59
CA ARG A 163 -25.11 9.59 11.93
C ARG A 163 -24.99 10.64 13.04
N ALA A 164 -24.27 10.33 14.11
CA ALA A 164 -24.07 11.27 15.22
C ALA A 164 -23.34 12.55 14.76
N LEU A 165 -22.28 12.39 13.96
CA LEU A 165 -21.54 13.54 13.43
C LEU A 165 -22.39 14.38 12.45
N GLN A 166 -23.25 13.74 11.65
CA GLN A 166 -24.15 14.42 10.72
C GLN A 166 -25.17 15.29 11.47
N GLU A 167 -25.81 14.71 12.49
CA GLU A 167 -26.79 15.39 13.34
C GLU A 167 -26.14 16.59 14.07
N GLN A 168 -24.96 16.38 14.66
CA GLN A 168 -24.20 17.43 15.34
C GLN A 168 -23.83 18.60 14.42
N GLN A 169 -23.61 18.34 13.13
CA GLN A 169 -23.31 19.37 12.14
C GLN A 169 -24.56 20.02 11.53
N GLY A 170 -25.77 19.57 11.92
CA GLY A 170 -27.03 20.02 11.34
C GLY A 170 -27.13 19.76 9.84
N ASN A 171 -26.42 18.76 9.32
CA ASN A 171 -26.43 18.43 7.90
C ASN A 171 -27.66 17.59 7.55
N THR A 172 -28.33 17.93 6.45
CA THR A 172 -29.59 17.31 6.00
C THR A 172 -29.46 16.49 4.72
N GLU A 173 -28.24 16.27 4.23
CA GLU A 173 -28.01 15.42 3.06
C GLU A 173 -28.23 13.94 3.40
N THR A 174 -28.15 13.06 2.39
CA THR A 174 -28.13 11.62 2.66
C THR A 174 -26.86 11.25 3.43
N LEU A 175 -26.94 10.24 4.31
CA LEU A 175 -25.78 9.74 5.05
C LEU A 175 -24.61 9.35 4.13
N GLN A 176 -24.91 8.81 2.95
CA GLN A 176 -23.90 8.46 1.94
C GLN A 176 -23.15 9.68 1.41
N SER A 177 -23.86 10.76 1.08
CA SER A 177 -23.24 12.01 0.59
C SER A 177 -22.39 12.64 1.68
N PHE A 178 -22.92 12.75 2.89
CA PHE A 178 -22.20 13.29 4.04
C PHE A 178 -20.93 12.48 4.36
N ARG A 179 -21.03 11.15 4.37
CA ARG A 179 -19.89 10.24 4.60
C ARG A 179 -18.82 10.40 3.52
N SER A 180 -19.23 10.44 2.25
CA SER A 180 -18.29 10.62 1.13
C SER A 180 -17.57 11.97 1.22
N PHE A 181 -18.32 13.05 1.45
CA PHE A 181 -17.76 14.39 1.65
C PHE A 181 -16.76 14.44 2.80
N SER A 182 -17.10 13.79 3.92
CA SER A 182 -16.24 13.70 5.10
C SER A 182 -14.96 12.89 4.86
N TYR A 183 -15.05 11.75 4.16
CA TYR A 183 -13.86 10.98 3.75
C TYR A 183 -12.95 11.79 2.82
N PHE A 184 -13.48 12.55 1.87
CA PHE A 184 -12.65 13.43 1.04
C PHE A 184 -11.99 14.56 1.85
N LYS A 185 -12.67 15.11 2.88
CA LYS A 185 -12.03 16.03 3.84
C LYS A 185 -10.89 15.34 4.57
N MET A 186 -11.07 14.09 5.02
CA MET A 186 -10.02 13.32 5.67
C MET A 186 -8.83 13.06 4.73
N ILE A 187 -9.07 12.70 3.46
CA ILE A 187 -8.01 12.52 2.45
C ILE A 187 -7.20 13.81 2.29
N ARG A 188 -7.86 14.97 2.19
CA ARG A 188 -7.15 16.26 2.10
C ARG A 188 -6.30 16.55 3.33
N ASN A 189 -6.77 16.20 4.53
CA ASN A 189 -5.98 16.33 5.76
C ASN A 189 -4.82 15.32 5.80
N PHE A 190 -5.06 14.07 5.42
CA PHE A 190 -4.03 13.04 5.32
C PHE A 190 -2.90 13.49 4.39
N ARG A 191 -3.22 14.01 3.20
CA ARG A 191 -2.21 14.54 2.26
C ARG A 191 -1.38 15.71 2.82
N ARG A 192 -1.93 16.51 3.75
CA ARG A 192 -1.19 17.61 4.40
C ARG A 192 -0.25 17.13 5.50
N HIS A 193 -0.56 16.00 6.12
CA HIS A 193 0.11 15.52 7.33
C HIS A 193 0.77 14.14 7.20
N SER A 194 0.69 13.49 6.03
CA SER A 194 1.22 12.14 5.79
C SER A 194 2.74 12.06 5.98
N TRP A 195 3.46 13.19 5.83
CA TRP A 195 4.88 13.28 6.14
C TRP A 195 5.21 12.86 7.58
N LEU A 196 4.29 13.05 8.53
CA LEU A 196 4.48 12.65 9.92
C LEU A 196 4.57 11.13 10.06
N LEU A 197 3.77 10.38 9.29
CA LEU A 197 3.86 8.92 9.25
C LEU A 197 5.20 8.46 8.67
N LEU A 198 5.68 9.16 7.63
CA LEU A 198 6.98 8.88 7.04
C LEU A 198 8.14 9.20 7.99
N TYR A 199 7.96 10.21 8.85
CA TYR A 199 8.95 10.58 9.85
C TYR A 199 8.98 9.57 11.02
N LEU A 200 7.82 9.18 11.55
CA LEU A 200 7.71 8.30 12.72
C LEU A 200 7.92 6.83 12.40
N PHE A 201 7.42 6.37 11.25
CA PHE A 201 7.35 4.95 10.88
C PHE A 201 8.10 4.63 9.58
N GLY A 202 8.79 5.61 8.99
CA GLY A 202 9.69 5.36 7.86
C GLY A 202 10.81 4.42 8.29
N ALA A 203 10.84 3.24 7.68
CA ALA A 203 11.80 2.17 7.97
C ALA A 203 12.57 1.73 6.71
N SER A 204 12.84 2.65 5.79
CA SER A 204 13.65 2.38 4.60
C SER A 204 14.71 3.45 4.35
N PRO A 205 15.63 3.72 5.31
CA PRO A 205 16.69 4.70 5.14
C PRO A 205 17.81 4.23 4.19
N ALA A 206 17.83 2.93 3.87
CA ALA A 206 18.85 2.26 3.07
C ALA A 206 18.24 1.28 2.07
N LEU A 207 19.01 0.94 1.03
CA LEU A 207 18.67 -0.01 -0.03
C LEU A 207 19.94 -0.69 -0.56
N ASP A 208 19.77 -1.80 -1.27
CA ASP A 208 20.87 -2.46 -1.99
C ASP A 208 21.21 -1.71 -3.30
N ASP A 209 22.49 -1.62 -3.66
CA ASP A 209 22.95 -0.88 -4.83
C ASP A 209 22.45 -1.46 -6.16
N SER A 210 22.06 -2.74 -6.18
CA SER A 210 21.44 -3.36 -7.35
C SER A 210 20.13 -2.67 -7.75
N PHE A 211 19.41 -2.07 -6.79
CA PHE A 211 18.15 -1.35 -7.01
C PHE A 211 18.34 -0.08 -7.87
N LEU A 212 19.54 0.51 -7.86
CA LEU A 212 19.89 1.72 -8.59
C LEU A 212 20.85 1.47 -9.76
N THR A 213 21.03 0.22 -10.19
CA THR A 213 21.91 -0.13 -11.31
C THR A 213 21.60 0.73 -12.54
N GLY A 214 22.60 1.49 -13.00
CA GLY A 214 22.47 2.39 -14.16
C GLY A 214 21.70 3.69 -13.91
N LYS A 215 21.31 4.00 -12.67
CA LYS A 215 20.60 5.24 -12.29
C LYS A 215 21.53 6.17 -11.50
N ALA A 216 21.51 7.46 -11.84
CA ALA A 216 22.19 8.48 -11.04
C ALA A 216 21.48 8.66 -9.69
N HIS A 217 22.25 8.82 -8.61
CA HIS A 217 21.74 9.04 -7.26
C HIS A 217 22.75 9.78 -6.37
N GLU A 218 22.26 10.35 -5.27
CA GLU A 218 23.08 11.07 -4.28
C GLU A 218 23.26 10.27 -2.97
N LEU A 219 22.81 9.01 -2.94
CA LEU A 219 22.98 8.15 -1.77
C LEU A 219 24.47 7.88 -1.46
N GLN A 220 24.78 7.81 -0.17
CA GLN A 220 26.11 7.45 0.34
C GLN A 220 26.22 5.93 0.48
N ARG A 221 27.42 5.38 0.38
CA ARG A 221 27.66 3.96 0.68
C ARG A 221 27.82 3.77 2.19
N LEU A 222 26.99 2.91 2.78
CA LEU A 222 27.07 2.56 4.20
C LEU A 222 28.07 1.43 4.43
N HIS A 223 27.92 0.35 3.65
CA HIS A 223 28.73 -0.88 3.74
C HIS A 223 28.49 -1.75 2.51
N ASP A 224 29.49 -2.49 2.03
CA ASP A 224 29.39 -3.42 0.87
C ASP A 224 28.43 -2.90 -0.21
N HIS A 225 27.30 -3.55 -0.43
CA HIS A 225 26.26 -3.19 -1.41
C HIS A 225 25.18 -2.24 -0.90
N THR A 226 25.22 -1.80 0.36
CA THR A 226 24.20 -0.96 0.98
C THR A 226 24.45 0.54 0.72
N LEU A 227 23.46 1.20 0.13
CA LEU A 227 23.37 2.64 -0.03
C LEU A 227 22.36 3.24 0.95
N TYR A 228 22.59 4.45 1.45
CA TYR A 228 21.73 5.12 2.42
C TYR A 228 21.86 6.65 2.38
N LEU A 229 20.98 7.33 3.12
CA LEU A 229 21.17 8.72 3.51
C LEU A 229 21.08 8.84 5.04
N PRO A 230 21.98 9.58 5.73
CA PRO A 230 22.03 9.65 7.20
C PRO A 230 20.74 10.09 7.89
N TYR A 231 19.91 10.88 7.19
CA TYR A 231 18.67 11.44 7.73
C TYR A 231 17.42 11.01 6.94
N ALA A 232 17.55 10.10 5.98
CA ALA A 232 16.37 9.56 5.31
C ALA A 232 15.57 8.71 6.28
N THR A 233 14.25 8.81 6.22
CA THR A 233 13.35 7.92 6.96
C THR A 233 12.76 6.86 6.03
N SER A 234 12.31 7.26 4.83
CA SER A 234 11.66 6.36 3.88
C SER A 234 12.05 6.62 2.43
N LEU A 235 13.11 5.96 1.95
CA LEU A 235 13.50 5.98 0.54
C LEU A 235 12.42 5.36 -0.36
N ARG A 236 11.61 4.41 0.17
CA ARG A 236 10.42 3.88 -0.51
C ARG A 236 9.48 4.97 -1.01
N MET A 237 9.35 6.06 -0.27
CA MET A 237 8.43 7.17 -0.58
C MET A 237 9.12 8.35 -1.28
N SER A 238 10.39 8.18 -1.68
CA SER A 238 11.14 9.17 -2.46
C SER A 238 10.97 8.96 -3.97
N ASP A 239 11.58 9.83 -4.77
CA ASP A 239 11.66 9.68 -6.24
C ASP A 239 12.45 8.43 -6.68
N LEU A 240 13.23 7.82 -5.78
CA LEU A 240 13.91 6.55 -6.04
C LEU A 240 12.98 5.35 -5.81
N GLY A 241 11.95 5.52 -4.98
CA GLY A 241 11.07 4.44 -4.55
C GLY A 241 9.85 4.24 -5.46
N TYR A 242 8.68 4.05 -4.85
CA TYR A 242 7.44 3.71 -5.54
C TYR A 242 6.68 4.97 -6.02
N SER A 243 7.31 5.75 -6.90
CA SER A 243 6.73 6.97 -7.46
C SER A 243 7.11 7.13 -8.93
N THR A 244 6.18 7.63 -9.76
CA THR A 244 6.44 7.86 -11.18
C THR A 244 6.07 9.29 -11.58
N LYS A 245 6.94 9.92 -12.38
CA LYS A 245 6.74 11.30 -12.86
C LYS A 245 5.47 11.46 -13.71
N VAL A 246 5.05 10.43 -14.44
CA VAL A 246 3.82 10.48 -15.25
C VAL A 246 2.58 10.61 -14.37
N GLN A 247 2.51 9.89 -13.24
CA GLN A 247 1.41 10.04 -12.29
C GLN A 247 1.41 11.42 -11.63
N SER A 248 2.58 12.02 -11.39
CA SER A 248 2.65 13.38 -10.83
C SER A 248 2.05 14.46 -11.74
N SER A 249 1.93 14.18 -13.05
CA SER A 249 1.29 15.07 -14.02
C SER A 249 -0.24 14.93 -14.07
N LEU A 250 -0.80 13.91 -13.42
CA LEU A 250 -2.25 13.71 -13.34
C LEU A 250 -2.86 14.62 -12.28
N ASN A 251 -3.75 15.50 -12.73
CA ASN A 251 -4.50 16.41 -11.85
C ASN A 251 -5.71 15.70 -11.23
N ILE A 252 -5.48 14.74 -10.34
CA ILE A 252 -6.55 14.04 -9.63
C ILE A 252 -7.14 14.93 -8.53
N CYS A 253 -8.45 15.14 -8.58
CA CYS A 253 -9.15 16.04 -7.67
C CYS A 253 -9.74 15.31 -6.46
N PHE A 254 -9.35 15.69 -5.24
CA PHE A 254 -9.81 15.07 -3.98
C PHE A 254 -10.78 15.98 -3.19
N ASN A 255 -11.54 16.83 -3.89
CA ASN A 255 -12.51 17.72 -3.24
C ASN A 255 -13.86 17.02 -3.02
N HIS A 256 -14.37 16.37 -4.06
CA HIS A 256 -15.66 15.70 -4.08
C HIS A 256 -15.56 14.37 -4.84
N LEU A 257 -16.50 13.45 -4.55
CA LEU A 257 -16.56 12.15 -5.23
C LEU A 257 -16.69 12.30 -6.74
N SER A 258 -17.59 13.17 -7.21
CA SER A 258 -17.84 13.39 -8.64
C SER A 258 -16.61 13.91 -9.39
N THR A 259 -15.89 14.87 -8.81
CA THR A 259 -14.68 15.42 -9.44
C THR A 259 -13.53 14.43 -9.40
N TYR A 260 -13.43 13.62 -8.34
CA TYR A 260 -12.47 12.52 -8.25
C TYR A 260 -12.71 11.49 -9.34
N THR A 261 -13.93 10.95 -9.46
CA THR A 261 -14.28 9.94 -10.45
C THR A 261 -14.11 10.46 -11.87
N ALA A 262 -14.50 11.71 -12.14
CA ALA A 262 -14.30 12.32 -13.46
C ALA A 262 -12.82 12.48 -13.80
N SER A 263 -11.98 12.93 -12.85
CA SER A 263 -10.53 13.06 -13.08
C SER A 263 -9.83 11.71 -13.29
N LEU A 264 -10.28 10.66 -12.60
CA LEU A 264 -9.75 9.31 -12.77
C LEU A 264 -10.19 8.69 -14.10
N ASP A 265 -11.46 8.86 -14.48
CA ASP A 265 -12.01 8.43 -15.77
C ASP A 265 -11.29 9.10 -16.94
N GLN A 266 -11.03 10.40 -16.83
CA GLN A 266 -10.22 11.11 -17.82
C GLN A 266 -8.80 10.53 -17.90
N ALA A 267 -8.15 10.24 -16.77
CA ALA A 267 -6.79 9.72 -16.74
C ALA A 267 -6.67 8.34 -17.41
N ILE A 268 -7.65 7.44 -17.24
CA ILE A 268 -7.62 6.11 -17.88
C ILE A 268 -7.85 6.17 -19.39
N HIS A 269 -8.57 7.18 -19.88
CA HIS A 269 -8.87 7.37 -21.31
C HIS A 269 -7.89 8.33 -22.01
N THR A 270 -6.93 8.90 -21.29
CA THR A 270 -5.91 9.78 -21.88
C THR A 270 -4.73 8.95 -22.35
N SER A 271 -4.49 8.92 -23.65
CA SER A 271 -3.31 8.26 -24.21
C SER A 271 -2.01 8.94 -23.78
N HIS A 272 -0.93 8.16 -23.68
CA HIS A 272 0.40 8.66 -23.33
C HIS A 272 1.39 8.14 -24.37
N PRO A 273 1.90 9.00 -25.29
CA PRO A 273 2.69 8.55 -26.43
C PRO A 273 3.90 7.65 -26.10
N PRO A 274 4.63 7.85 -24.98
CA PRO A 274 5.69 6.91 -24.58
C PRO A 274 5.23 5.47 -24.26
N TYR A 275 3.93 5.21 -24.14
CA TYR A 275 3.35 3.91 -23.80
C TYR A 275 2.51 3.28 -24.93
N GLU A 276 2.45 3.93 -26.10
CA GLU A 276 1.81 3.44 -27.32
C GLU A 276 2.78 2.57 -28.13
#